data_AF-A0A8S0WJG3-F1
#
_entry.id   AF-A0A8S0WJG3-F1
#
_cell.length_a   1.000
_cell.length_b   1.000
_cell.length_c   1.000
_cell.angle_alpha   90.00
_cell.angle_beta   90.00
_cell.angle_gamma   90.00
#
_symmetry.space_group_name_H-M   'P 1'
#
loop_
_entity.id
_entity.type
_entity.pdbx_description
1 polymer ?
#
loop_
_entity_poly.entity_id
_entity_poly.type
_entity_poly.pdbx_seq_one_letter_code
_entity_poly.pdbx_strand_id
1 'polypeptide(L)'
;MLASTIFKRSLSKSAIKWIVSGAYNNNLQRKSAIEEAIVKYAADNGIDARGAVDGSAEVRGTEHAGTARPDGTWNPNEPNHVTVNFKKSDGSHITTRHVYI
;
A
#
# COMPACT_ATOMS: atom_id res chain seq x y z
N MET A 1 11.41 -14.23 34.00
CA MET A 1 10.48 -13.37 33.24
C MET A 1 10.56 -13.77 31.78
N LEU A 2 9.52 -14.39 31.23
CA LEU A 2 9.44 -14.67 29.80
C LEU A 2 9.02 -13.37 29.11
N ALA A 3 9.91 -12.79 28.30
CA ALA A 3 9.54 -11.71 27.41
C ALA A 3 8.55 -12.27 26.39
N SER A 4 7.28 -11.95 26.55
CA SER A 4 6.26 -12.30 25.57
C SER A 4 6.53 -11.44 24.33
N THR A 5 7.23 -11.99 23.35
CA THR A 5 7.43 -11.36 22.05
C THR A 5 6.06 -11.23 21.39
N ILE A 6 5.41 -10.09 21.56
CA ILE A 6 4.20 -9.74 20.81
C ILE A 6 4.64 -9.61 19.36
N PHE A 7 4.42 -10.64 18.56
CA PHE A 7 4.47 -10.51 17.12
C PHE A 7 3.42 -9.48 16.72
N LYS A 8 3.84 -8.26 16.39
CA LYS A 8 2.98 -7.29 15.71
C LYS A 8 2.62 -7.92 14.37
N ARG A 9 1.40 -8.43 14.26
CA ARG A 9 0.86 -8.89 12.99
C ARG A 9 0.76 -7.67 12.07
N SER A 10 1.17 -7.83 10.82
CA SER A 10 1.17 -6.78 9.80
C SER A 10 0.49 -7.32 8.54
N LEU A 11 -0.05 -6.42 7.72
CA LEU A 11 -0.53 -6.74 6.38
C LEU A 11 0.51 -7.59 5.63
N SER A 12 0.07 -8.71 5.05
CA SER A 12 0.95 -9.57 4.26
C SER A 12 1.02 -9.12 2.79
N LYS A 13 2.14 -9.40 2.12
CA LYS A 13 2.23 -9.20 0.66
C LYS A 13 1.16 -9.97 -0.11
N SER A 14 0.80 -11.18 0.36
CA SER A 14 -0.26 -11.99 -0.26
C SER A 14 -1.65 -11.34 -0.19
N ALA A 15 -1.86 -10.39 0.72
CA ALA A 15 -3.10 -9.62 0.82
C ALA A 15 -3.13 -8.40 -0.14
N ILE A 16 -2.04 -8.14 -0.87
CA ILE A 16 -1.97 -7.07 -1.86
C ILE A 16 -2.57 -7.54 -3.17
N LYS A 17 -3.53 -6.77 -3.68
CA LYS A 17 -4.28 -7.04 -4.90
C LYS A 17 -3.98 -5.96 -5.93
N TRP A 18 -3.46 -6.37 -7.08
CA TRP A 18 -3.24 -5.47 -8.21
C TRP A 18 -4.50 -5.37 -9.04
N ILE A 19 -5.10 -4.18 -9.10
CA ILE A 19 -6.33 -3.96 -9.88
C ILE A 19 -6.03 -3.79 -11.36
N VAL A 20 -4.88 -3.19 -11.69
CA VAL A 20 -4.40 -3.08 -13.07
C VAL A 20 -3.84 -4.42 -13.51
N SER A 21 -4.52 -5.08 -14.43
CA SER A 21 -4.06 -6.34 -15.01
C SER A 21 -2.72 -6.15 -15.73
N GLY A 22 -1.79 -7.09 -15.53
CA GLY A 22 -0.48 -7.05 -16.18
C GLY A 22 0.57 -6.15 -15.52
N ALA A 23 0.22 -5.39 -14.47
CA ALA A 23 1.15 -4.50 -13.79
C ALA A 23 2.40 -5.26 -13.31
N TYR A 24 3.55 -4.85 -13.84
CA TYR A 24 4.89 -5.38 -13.52
C TYR A 24 5.08 -6.89 -13.78
N ASN A 25 4.27 -7.52 -14.65
CA ASN A 25 4.45 -8.93 -14.97
C ASN A 25 5.82 -9.26 -15.59
N ASN A 26 6.43 -8.30 -16.28
CA ASN A 26 7.78 -8.38 -16.84
C ASN A 26 8.88 -7.91 -15.87
N ASN A 27 8.52 -7.42 -14.68
CA ASN A 27 9.47 -6.92 -13.68
C ASN A 27 9.00 -7.26 -12.25
N LEU A 28 9.07 -8.56 -11.91
CA LEU A 28 8.63 -9.08 -10.61
C LEU A 28 9.44 -8.53 -9.42
N GLN A 29 10.70 -8.14 -9.64
CA GLN A 29 11.51 -7.49 -8.61
C GLN A 29 10.93 -6.13 -8.23
N ARG A 30 10.58 -5.28 -9.22
CA ARG A 30 9.93 -3.99 -8.95
C ARG A 30 8.57 -4.19 -8.28
N LYS A 31 7.80 -5.18 -8.72
CA LYS A 31 6.52 -5.54 -8.09
C LYS A 31 6.69 -5.87 -6.61
N SER A 32 7.65 -6.73 -6.27
CA SER A 32 7.93 -7.09 -4.87
C SER A 32 8.41 -5.90 -4.04
N ALA A 33 9.25 -5.01 -4.59
CA ALA A 33 9.69 -3.81 -3.90
C ALA A 33 8.52 -2.88 -3.56
N ILE A 34 7.56 -2.73 -4.48
CA ILE A 34 6.33 -1.96 -4.23
C ILE A 34 5.50 -2.61 -3.13
N GLU A 35 5.34 -3.93 -3.18
CA GLU A 35 4.61 -4.68 -2.15
C GLU A 35 5.27 -4.53 -0.76
N GLU A 36 6.60 -4.51 -0.68
CA GLU A 36 7.35 -4.22 0.57
C GLU A 36 7.08 -2.81 1.08
N ALA A 37 7.12 -1.81 0.19
CA ALA A 37 6.84 -0.43 0.55
C ALA A 37 5.41 -0.29 1.12
N ILE A 38 4.43 -0.99 0.54
CA ILE A 38 3.04 -0.99 1.01
C ILE A 38 2.91 -1.61 2.40
N VAL A 39 3.52 -2.77 2.64
CA VAL A 39 3.50 -3.43 3.95
C VAL A 39 4.16 -2.53 5.00
N LYS A 40 5.35 -1.99 4.70
CA LYS A 40 6.06 -1.08 5.59
C LYS A 40 5.24 0.17 5.89
N TYR A 41 4.63 0.76 4.87
CA TYR A 41 3.75 1.92 5.02
C TYR A 41 2.58 1.61 5.95
N ALA A 42 1.93 0.46 5.78
CA ALA A 42 0.79 0.06 6.61
C ALA A 42 1.17 -0.08 8.09
N ALA A 43 2.35 -0.66 8.37
CA ALA A 43 2.89 -0.79 9.71
C ALA A 43 3.25 0.58 10.33
N ASP A 44 4.01 1.40 9.60
CA ASP A 44 4.54 2.67 10.11
C ASP A 44 3.45 3.73 10.34
N ASN A 45 2.35 3.67 9.57
CA ASN A 45 1.26 4.65 9.63
C ASN A 45 0.04 4.14 10.42
N GLY A 46 0.18 3.03 11.15
CA GLY A 46 -0.89 2.49 12.00
C GLY A 46 -2.11 1.97 11.24
N ILE A 47 -1.96 1.66 9.94
CA ILE A 47 -3.04 1.09 9.12
C ILE A 47 -3.34 -0.34 9.54
N ASP A 48 -2.30 -1.07 9.94
CA ASP A 48 -2.44 -2.41 10.52
C ASP A 48 -3.33 -2.39 11.77
N ALA A 49 -3.09 -1.47 12.71
CA ALA A 49 -3.90 -1.31 13.92
C ALA A 49 -5.36 -0.93 13.62
N ARG A 50 -5.64 -0.38 12.44
CA ARG A 50 -7.00 -0.02 11.98
C ARG A 50 -7.74 -1.19 11.31
N GLY A 51 -7.13 -2.38 11.28
CA GLY A 51 -7.73 -3.62 10.80
C GLY A 51 -7.21 -4.12 9.45
N ALA A 52 -6.13 -3.56 8.92
CA ALA A 52 -5.56 -4.01 7.64
C ALA A 52 -4.81 -5.35 7.73
N VAL A 53 -4.39 -5.76 8.93
CA VAL A 53 -3.63 -7.02 9.16
C VAL A 53 -4.31 -8.25 8.56
N ASP A 54 -5.63 -8.34 8.70
CA ASP A 54 -6.46 -9.42 8.17
C ASP A 54 -7.23 -9.02 6.90
N GLY A 55 -6.93 -7.83 6.38
CA GLY A 55 -7.65 -7.19 5.31
C GLY A 55 -6.99 -7.35 3.94
N SER A 56 -7.03 -6.29 3.15
CA SER A 56 -6.35 -6.24 1.86
C SER A 56 -5.90 -4.83 1.50
N ALA A 57 -4.90 -4.75 0.63
CA ALA A 57 -4.46 -3.51 0.00
C ALA A 57 -4.64 -3.63 -1.51
N GLU A 58 -5.44 -2.74 -2.09
CA GLU A 58 -5.71 -2.74 -3.53
C GLU A 58 -4.89 -1.64 -4.20
N VAL A 59 -3.95 -2.03 -5.06
CA VAL A 59 -3.14 -1.11 -5.84
C VAL A 59 -3.91 -0.71 -7.08
N ARG A 60 -4.27 0.58 -7.19
CA ARG A 60 -5.24 1.10 -8.18
C ARG A 60 -4.59 1.62 -9.47
N GLY A 61 -3.27 1.62 -9.55
CA GLY A 61 -2.51 2.10 -10.70
C GLY A 61 -1.10 1.53 -10.73
N THR A 62 -0.37 1.82 -11.80
CA THR A 62 1.09 1.68 -11.79
C THR A 62 1.73 2.87 -11.07
N GLU A 63 3.00 2.71 -10.75
CA GLU A 63 3.83 3.79 -10.24
C GLU A 63 3.81 4.98 -11.18
N HIS A 64 3.62 6.17 -10.61
CA HIS A 64 3.59 7.43 -11.35
C HIS A 64 4.20 8.55 -10.51
N ALA A 65 4.77 9.52 -11.21
CA ALA A 65 5.30 10.75 -10.64
C ALA A 65 4.34 11.90 -10.92
N GLY A 66 4.27 12.82 -9.98
CA GLY A 66 3.35 13.95 -10.04
C GLY A 66 1.89 13.58 -9.77
N THR A 67 1.11 14.56 -9.31
CA THR A 67 -0.32 14.39 -9.05
C THR A 67 -1.05 15.70 -9.30
N ALA A 68 -2.29 15.60 -9.78
CA ALA A 68 -3.20 16.72 -9.87
C ALA A 68 -3.66 17.14 -8.47
N ARG A 69 -3.48 18.42 -8.13
CA ARG A 69 -3.96 19.02 -6.90
C ARG A 69 -5.45 19.35 -7.01
N PRO A 70 -6.16 19.50 -5.87
CA PRO A 70 -7.58 19.86 -5.87
C PRO A 70 -7.91 21.19 -6.55
N ASP A 71 -6.94 22.10 -6.66
CA ASP A 71 -7.06 23.38 -7.34
C ASP A 71 -6.87 23.29 -8.87
N GLY A 72 -6.74 22.08 -9.40
CA GLY A 72 -6.52 21.82 -10.83
C GLY A 72 -5.07 21.98 -11.29
N THR A 73 -4.15 22.35 -10.41
CA THR A 73 -2.73 22.47 -10.76
C THR A 73 -2.03 21.10 -10.71
N TRP A 74 -1.00 20.93 -11.54
CA TRP A 74 -0.17 19.73 -11.51
C TRP A 74 1.04 19.95 -10.60
N ASN A 75 1.33 19.01 -9.69
CA ASN A 75 2.57 19.01 -8.93
C ASN A 75 3.61 18.10 -9.60
N PRO A 76 4.57 18.63 -10.39
CA PRO A 76 5.56 17.78 -11.05
C PRO A 76 6.61 17.22 -10.09
N ASN A 77 6.73 17.77 -8.88
CA ASN A 77 7.79 17.39 -7.93
C ASN A 77 7.35 16.29 -6.95
N GLU A 78 6.14 15.74 -7.11
CA GLU A 78 5.72 14.63 -6.25
C GLU A 78 6.54 13.38 -6.59
N PRO A 79 7.19 12.76 -5.58
CA PRO A 79 7.99 11.55 -5.80
C PRO A 79 7.15 10.43 -6.39
N ASN A 80 7.83 9.45 -6.97
CA ASN A 80 7.19 8.29 -7.56
C ASN A 80 6.42 7.50 -6.49
N HIS A 81 5.17 7.16 -6.78
CA HIS A 81 4.31 6.48 -5.83
C HIS A 81 3.24 5.64 -6.53
N VAL A 82 2.57 4.81 -5.74
CA VAL A 82 1.34 4.11 -6.14
C VAL A 82 0.18 4.52 -5.24
N THR A 83 -1.02 4.58 -5.82
CA THR A 83 -2.25 4.78 -5.05
C THR A 83 -2.77 3.44 -4.54
N VAL A 84 -2.98 3.35 -3.22
CA VAL A 84 -3.38 2.11 -2.54
C VAL A 84 -4.62 2.35 -1.69
N ASN A 85 -5.62 1.50 -1.89
CA ASN A 85 -6.79 1.44 -1.02
C ASN A 85 -6.58 0.35 0.03
N PHE A 86 -6.48 0.74 1.29
CA PHE A 86 -6.43 -0.20 2.41
C PHE A 86 -7.84 -0.53 2.87
N LYS A 87 -8.09 -1.82 3.13
CA LYS A 87 -9.39 -2.36 3.53
C LYS A 87 -9.24 -3.30 4.72
N LYS A 88 -10.30 -3.42 5.51
CA LYS A 88 -10.41 -4.42 6.58
C LYS A 88 -10.76 -5.81 5.99
N SER A 89 -10.79 -6.83 6.85
CA SER A 89 -11.14 -8.21 6.49
C SER A 89 -12.55 -8.37 5.92
N ASP A 90 -13.50 -7.56 6.38
CA ASP A 90 -14.89 -7.50 5.87
C ASP A 90 -15.01 -6.75 4.51
N GLY A 91 -13.90 -6.26 3.97
CA GLY A 91 -13.84 -5.49 2.72
C GLY A 91 -14.17 -4.00 2.87
N SER A 92 -14.51 -3.54 4.08
CA SER A 92 -14.76 -2.11 4.35
C SER A 92 -13.49 -1.27 4.13
N HIS A 93 -13.69 -0.05 3.62
CA HIS A 93 -12.59 0.87 3.33
C HIS A 93 -11.99 1.46 4.60
N ILE A 94 -10.67 1.47 4.70
CA ILE A 94 -9.93 2.14 5.77
C ILE A 94 -9.50 3.53 5.30
N THR A 95 -8.74 3.58 4.19
CA THR A 95 -8.21 4.82 3.62
C THR A 95 -7.64 4.56 2.22
N THR A 96 -7.61 5.60 1.38
CA THR A 96 -6.76 5.66 0.18
C THR A 96 -5.51 6.46 0.51
N ARG A 97 -4.32 5.97 0.13
CA ARG A 97 -3.05 6.69 0.34
C ARG A 97 -2.12 6.52 -0.86
N HIS A 98 -1.23 7.49 -1.01
CA HIS A 98 -0.06 7.40 -1.89
C HIS A 98 1.07 6.74 -1.10
N VAL A 99 1.56 5.61 -1.61
CA VAL A 99 2.71 4.90 -1.06
C VAL A 99 3.91 5.20 -1.96
N TYR A 100 4.85 5.98 -1.43
CA TYR A 100 6.07 6.37 -2.13
C TYR A 100 7.03 5.18 -2.25
N ILE A 101 7.67 5.03 -3.42
CA ILE A 101 8.50 3.88 -3.81
C ILE A 101 9.94 4.30 -4.05
#